data_AF-A0A7J4B1P0-F1
#
_entry.id   AF-A0A7J4B1P0-F1
#
_cell.length_a   1.000
_cell.length_b   1.000
_cell.length_c   1.000
_cell.angle_alpha   90.00
_cell.angle_beta   90.00
_cell.angle_gamma   90.00
#
_symmetry.space_group_name_H-M   'P 1'
#
loop_
_entity.id
_entity.type
_entity.pdbx_description
1 polymer ?
#
loop_
_entity_poly.entity_id
_entity_poly.type
_entity_poly.pdbx_seq_one_letter_code
_entity_poly.pdbx_strand_id
1 'polypeptide(L)'
;MKNHFKVVSIDSNRRSRISEIFIRGKKIITPVFMPVATCGSVKALSSRDISEIGTQCILSNTYHLYLRPGVEILKKIGGLGRFMNYNGAILTDSGGFQVY
;
A
#
# COMPACT_ATOMS: atom_id res chain seq x y z
N MET A 1 -9.80 -21.56 -6.73
CA MET A 1 -9.97 -20.25 -6.08
C MET A 1 -8.72 -19.93 -5.28
N LYS A 2 -7.91 -18.93 -5.67
CA LYS A 2 -6.73 -18.56 -4.87
C LYS A 2 -7.22 -17.88 -3.59
N ASN A 3 -6.88 -18.45 -2.43
CA ASN A 3 -7.21 -17.91 -1.11
C ASN A 3 -6.46 -16.59 -0.87
N HIS A 4 -6.96 -15.49 -1.45
CA HIS A 4 -6.42 -14.16 -1.28
C HIS A 4 -6.70 -13.56 0.10
N PHE A 5 -7.63 -14.15 0.85
CA PHE A 5 -8.03 -13.74 2.19
C PHE A 5 -8.26 -14.98 3.06
N LYS A 6 -7.69 -15.01 4.25
CA LYS A 6 -7.84 -16.09 5.22
C LYS A 6 -8.02 -15.51 6.61
N VAL A 7 -9.09 -15.89 7.30
CA VAL A 7 -9.25 -15.56 8.72
C VAL A 7 -8.38 -16.48 9.55
N VAL A 8 -7.58 -15.90 10.45
CA VAL A 8 -6.67 -16.64 11.34
C VAL A 8 -7.31 -16.86 12.70
N SER A 9 -7.93 -15.82 13.26
CA SER A 9 -8.60 -15.85 14.55
C SER A 9 -9.73 -14.81 14.58
N ILE A 10 -10.77 -15.09 15.35
CA ILE A 10 -11.93 -14.23 15.55
C ILE A 10 -12.15 -14.12 17.07
N ASP A 11 -12.45 -12.90 17.53
CA ASP A 11 -12.84 -12.67 18.93
C ASP A 11 -14.16 -13.36 19.30
N SER A 12 -14.37 -13.65 20.59
CA SER A 12 -15.59 -14.31 21.08
C SER A 12 -16.87 -13.55 20.71
N ASN A 13 -16.81 -12.21 20.67
CA ASN A 13 -17.94 -11.35 20.28
C ASN A 13 -18.06 -11.15 18.75
N ARG A 14 -17.18 -11.78 17.97
CA ARG A 14 -17.15 -11.78 16.48
C ARG A 14 -17.01 -10.42 15.81
N ARG A 15 -16.60 -9.37 16.52
CA ARG A 15 -16.43 -8.01 15.97
C ARG A 15 -15.03 -7.72 15.44
N SER A 16 -14.02 -8.42 15.94
CA SER A 16 -12.62 -8.27 15.52
C SER A 16 -12.08 -9.60 15.00
N ARG A 17 -11.13 -9.51 14.07
CA ARG A 17 -10.47 -10.68 13.49
C ARG A 17 -9.03 -10.37 13.12
N ILE A 18 -8.19 -11.39 13.23
CA ILE A 18 -6.89 -11.42 12.59
C ILE A 18 -7.06 -12.14 11.26
N SER A 19 -6.48 -11.61 10.19
CA SER A 19 -6.57 -12.23 8.87
C SER A 19 -5.28 -12.07 8.09
N GLU A 20 -4.99 -13.02 7.21
CA GLU A 20 -3.92 -12.94 6.22
C GLU A 20 -4.53 -12.58 4.86
N ILE A 21 -3.95 -11.58 4.21
CA ILE A 21 -4.31 -11.15 2.85
C ILE A 21 -3.10 -11.36 1.95
N PHE A 22 -3.30 -11.98 0.79
CA PHE A 22 -2.27 -12.23 -0.21
C PHE A 22 -2.54 -11.41 -1.48
N ILE A 23 -1.73 -10.36 -1.70
CA ILE A 23 -1.83 -9.47 -2.86
C ILE A 23 -0.53 -9.53 -3.64
N ARG A 24 -0.58 -9.97 -4.91
CA ARG A 24 0.59 -10.00 -5.82
C ARG A 24 1.82 -10.68 -5.19
N GLY A 25 1.62 -11.76 -4.43
CA GLY A 25 2.68 -12.50 -3.75
C GLY A 25 3.15 -11.89 -2.42
N LYS A 26 2.56 -10.79 -1.97
CA LYS A 26 2.83 -10.15 -0.67
C LYS A 26 1.77 -10.58 0.34
N LYS A 27 2.21 -10.98 1.54
CA LYS A 27 1.34 -11.32 2.67
C LYS A 27 1.19 -10.10 3.57
N ILE A 28 -0.05 -9.79 3.94
CA ILE A 28 -0.41 -8.71 4.87
C ILE A 28 -1.23 -9.33 6.01
N ILE A 29 -0.91 -9.00 7.25
CA ILE A 29 -1.67 -9.41 8.43
C ILE A 29 -2.56 -8.23 8.85
N THR A 30 -3.87 -8.43 8.89
CA THR A 30 -4.83 -7.42 9.37
C THR A 30 -5.22 -7.68 10.83
N PRO A 31 -5.52 -6.65 11.63
CA PRO A 31 -5.58 -5.22 11.26
C PRO A 31 -4.18 -4.65 10.98
N VAL A 32 -4.07 -3.77 9.98
CA VAL A 32 -2.81 -3.16 9.56
C VAL A 32 -3.00 -1.65 9.44
N PHE A 33 -2.00 -0.90 9.89
CA PHE A 33 -1.91 0.54 9.63
C PHE A 33 -1.17 0.77 8.31
N MET A 34 -1.71 1.66 7.47
CA MET A 34 -1.14 1.99 6.16
C MET A 34 -0.74 3.46 6.12
N PRO A 35 0.57 3.78 6.12
CA PRO A 35 1.05 5.13 5.86
C PRO A 35 0.59 5.62 4.48
N VAL A 36 0.37 6.93 4.36
CA VAL A 36 -0.05 7.55 3.10
C VAL A 36 1.16 8.17 2.41
N ALA A 37 1.41 7.72 1.19
CA ALA A 37 2.46 8.19 0.30
C ALA A 37 1.85 9.03 -0.85
N THR A 38 1.48 10.27 -0.53
CA THR A 38 0.70 11.17 -1.40
C THR A 38 1.34 11.36 -2.78
N CYS A 39 2.64 11.64 -2.86
CA CYS A 39 3.36 11.83 -4.13
C CYS A 39 4.38 10.72 -4.39
N GLY A 40 4.07 9.47 -4.02
CA GLY A 40 5.04 8.36 -4.07
C GLY A 40 6.15 8.49 -3.03
N SER A 41 5.90 9.20 -1.94
CA SER A 41 6.75 9.23 -0.76
C SER A 41 5.89 9.49 0.47
N VAL A 42 6.27 8.88 1.60
CA VAL A 42 5.67 9.20 2.89
C VAL A 42 6.38 10.44 3.43
N LYS A 43 5.62 11.47 3.78
CA LYS A 43 6.19 12.77 4.15
C LYS A 43 7.15 12.61 5.34
N ALA A 44 8.33 13.23 5.22
CA ALA A 44 9.40 13.22 6.22
C ALA A 44 10.07 11.86 6.50
N LEU A 45 9.77 10.81 5.73
CA LEU A 45 10.40 9.50 5.86
C LEU A 45 11.08 9.08 4.56
N SER A 46 12.28 8.54 4.68
CA SER A 46 12.97 7.89 3.58
C SER A 46 12.42 6.48 3.34
N SER A 47 12.70 5.91 2.16
CA SER A 47 12.36 4.50 1.86
C SER A 47 12.98 3.53 2.86
N ARG A 48 14.15 3.88 3.41
CA ARG A 48 14.84 3.09 4.44
C ARG A 48 14.04 3.10 5.75
N ASP A 49 13.62 4.26 6.22
CA ASP A 49 12.82 4.39 7.46
C ASP A 49 11.54 3.56 7.36
N ILE A 50 10.86 3.63 6.21
CA ILE A 50 9.66 2.83 5.94
C ILE A 50 9.92 1.33 6.00
N SER A 51 11.07 0.88 5.47
CA SER A 51 11.47 -0.52 5.53
C SER A 51 11.81 -0.95 6.96
N GLU A 52 12.48 -0.10 7.74
CA GLU A 52 12.87 -0.37 9.13
C GLU A 52 11.65 -0.41 10.07
N ILE A 53 10.63 0.44 9.82
CA ILE A 53 9.34 0.40 10.53
C ILE A 53 8.60 -0.93 10.29
N GLY A 54 8.91 -1.66 9.21
CA GLY A 54 8.29 -2.93 8.90
C GLY A 54 6.84 -2.82 8.41
N THR A 55 6.51 -1.69 7.78
CA THR A 55 5.18 -1.49 7.18
C THR A 55 4.93 -2.55 6.09
N GLN A 56 3.78 -3.23 6.17
CA GLN A 56 3.42 -4.31 5.23
C GLN A 56 2.68 -3.77 3.99
N CYS A 57 2.00 -2.64 4.12
CA CYS A 57 1.21 -2.03 3.06
C CYS A 57 1.22 -0.50 3.17
N ILE A 58 1.30 0.20 2.03
CA ILE A 58 1.24 1.66 1.92
C ILE A 58 0.09 2.06 1.01
N LEU A 59 -0.57 3.17 1.34
CA LEU A 59 -1.54 3.81 0.47
C LEU A 59 -0.85 4.88 -0.37
N SER A 60 -1.04 4.87 -1.68
CA SER A 60 -0.56 5.94 -2.58
C SER A 60 -1.71 6.60 -3.29
N ASN A 61 -1.61 7.92 -3.48
CA ASN A 61 -2.65 8.67 -4.14
C ASN A 61 -2.43 8.74 -5.66
N THR A 62 -3.41 8.28 -6.44
CA THR A 62 -3.25 8.22 -7.90
C THR A 62 -3.35 9.57 -8.57
N TYR A 63 -4.13 10.51 -8.02
CA TYR A 63 -4.28 11.85 -8.59
C TYR A 63 -2.94 12.59 -8.64
N HIS A 64 -2.22 12.63 -7.52
CA HIS A 64 -0.90 13.28 -7.49
C HIS A 64 0.09 12.57 -8.42
N LEU A 65 0.15 11.24 -8.38
CA LEU A 65 1.05 10.45 -9.23
C LEU A 65 0.76 10.61 -10.72
N TYR A 66 -0.51 10.78 -11.10
CA TYR A 66 -0.95 11.03 -12.46
C TYR A 66 -0.50 12.41 -12.96
N LEU A 67 -0.62 13.45 -12.12
CA LEU A 67 -0.16 14.79 -12.46
C LEU A 67 1.37 14.91 -12.49
N ARG A 68 2.03 14.37 -11.45
CA ARG A 68 3.48 14.36 -11.29
C ARG A 68 3.90 13.12 -10.49
N PRO A 69 4.78 12.25 -11.02
CA PRO A 69 5.57 12.43 -12.23
C PRO A 69 4.83 12.09 -13.54
N GLY A 70 3.64 11.48 -13.47
CA GLY A 70 2.91 11.01 -14.64
C GLY A 70 3.14 9.54 -14.94
N VAL A 71 2.12 8.92 -15.55
CA VAL A 71 2.06 7.47 -15.77
C VAL A 71 3.19 6.97 -16.66
N GLU A 72 3.57 7.73 -17.69
CA GLU A 72 4.63 7.32 -18.62
C GLU A 72 6.02 7.26 -17.96
N ILE A 73 6.30 8.16 -17.02
CA ILE A 73 7.54 8.10 -16.22
C ILE A 73 7.50 6.89 -15.29
N LEU A 74 6.38 6.66 -14.60
CA LEU A 74 6.23 5.49 -13.71
C LEU A 74 6.40 4.17 -14.48
N LYS A 75 5.84 4.06 -15.69
CA LYS A 75 6.03 2.88 -16.55
C LYS A 75 7.51 2.68 -16.92
N LYS A 76 8.21 3.74 -17.35
CA LYS A 76 9.65 3.68 -17.70
C LYS A 76 10.52 3.21 -16.54
N ILE A 77 10.20 3.61 -15.31
CA ILE A 77 10.93 3.22 -14.08
C ILE A 77 10.61 1.76 -13.67
N GLY A 78 9.55 1.16 -14.24
CA GLY A 78 9.10 -0.20 -13.92
C GLY A 78 8.06 -0.25 -12.80
N GLY A 79 7.29 0.82 -12.63
CA GLY A 79 6.13 0.91 -11.75
C GLY A 79 6.38 1.65 -10.44
N LEU A 80 5.29 1.88 -9.70
CA LEU A 80 5.27 2.68 -8.49
C LEU A 80 6.18 2.13 -7.38
N GLY A 81 6.21 0.82 -7.15
CA GLY A 81 7.09 0.22 -6.13
C GLY A 81 8.57 0.51 -6.37
N ARG A 82 9.03 0.45 -7.63
CA ARG A 82 10.41 0.83 -7.99
C ARG A 82 10.65 2.32 -7.83
N PHE A 83 9.70 3.15 -8.24
CA PHE A 83 9.78 4.60 -8.06
C PHE A 83 9.92 5.00 -6.58
N MET A 84 9.20 4.34 -5.68
CA MET A 84 9.25 4.59 -4.23
C MET A 84 10.43 3.90 -3.52
N ASN A 85 11.16 3.03 -4.23
CA ASN A 85 12.10 2.07 -3.64
C ASN A 85 11.46 1.27 -2.48
N TYR A 86 10.24 0.76 -2.69
CA TYR A 86 9.46 0.04 -1.69
C TYR A 86 9.03 -1.33 -2.21
N ASN A 87 9.31 -2.37 -1.42
CA ASN A 87 9.10 -3.77 -1.79
C ASN A 87 7.83 -4.38 -1.19
N GLY A 88 7.07 -3.65 -0.37
CA GLY A 88 5.82 -4.16 0.21
C GLY A 88 4.62 -4.02 -0.73
N ALA A 89 3.41 -4.26 -0.20
CA ALA A 89 2.18 -4.06 -0.97
C ALA A 89 1.83 -2.56 -1.05
N ILE A 90 1.32 -2.13 -2.21
CA ILE A 90 0.86 -0.76 -2.40
C ILE A 90 -0.62 -0.81 -2.78
N LEU A 91 -1.45 -0.16 -1.98
CA LEU A 91 -2.82 0.16 -2.31
C LEU A 91 -2.83 1.53 -2.99
N THR A 92 -3.58 1.67 -4.06
CA THR A 92 -3.80 2.97 -4.71
C THR A 92 -5.24 3.41 -4.51
N ASP A 93 -5.46 4.65 -4.07
CA ASP A 93 -6.79 5.26 -4.13
C ASP A 93 -7.13 5.69 -5.58
N SER A 94 -8.35 6.14 -5.83
CA SER A 94 -8.79 6.62 -7.14
C SER A 94 -8.49 8.11 -7.37
N GLY A 95 -8.01 8.84 -6.37
CA GLY A 95 -7.85 10.28 -6.42
C GLY A 95 -9.17 11.09 -6.42
N GLY A 96 -10.33 10.42 -6.38
CA GLY A 96 -11.64 11.10 -6.50
C GLY A 96 -11.95 12.07 -5.37
N PHE A 97 -11.36 11.90 -4.19
CA PHE A 97 -11.50 12.85 -3.08
C PHE A 97 -10.78 14.18 -3.33
N GLN A 98 -9.70 14.18 -4.11
CA GLN A 98 -8.89 15.37 -4.40
C GLN A 98 -9.34 16.12 -5.67
N VAL A 99 -10.26 15.53 -6.44
CA VAL A 99 -10.85 16.14 -7.63
C VAL A 99 -12.00 17.09 -7.26
N TYR A 100 -12.55 16.98 -6.04
CA TYR A 100 -13.60 17.83 -5.50
C TYR A 100 -13.07 18.83 -4.47
#